data_AF-A0A1H4KQ08-F1
#
_entry.id   AF-A0A1H4KQ08-F1
#
_cell.length_a   1.000
_cell.length_b   1.000
_cell.length_c   1.000
_cell.angle_alpha   90.00
_cell.angle_beta   90.00
_cell.angle_gamma   90.00
#
_symmetry.space_group_name_H-M   'P 1'
#
loop_
_entity.id
_entity.type
_entity.pdbx_description
1 polymer ?
#
loop_
_entity_poly.entity_id
_entity_poly.type
_entity_poly.pdbx_seq_one_letter_code
_entity_poly.pdbx_strand_id
1 'polypeptide(L)'
;MMDVNKVLVRAFVSIVVSIDLSDDEDIDPDIATDILEPAAAFFRDLSQEGRREVSSLILECADLEENPERRRAILGLPEAIGLLDEG
;
A
#
# COMPACT_ATOMS: atom_id res chain seq x y z
N MET A 1 11.17 -16.50 11.58
CA MET A 1 9.80 -16.71 11.07
C MET A 1 9.24 -15.32 10.80
N MET A 2 8.61 -15.12 9.66
CA MET A 2 8.06 -13.81 9.31
C MET A 2 6.83 -13.53 10.18
N ASP A 3 6.72 -12.34 10.72
CA ASP A 3 5.56 -11.92 11.52
C ASP A 3 4.31 -11.81 10.64
N VAL A 4 3.15 -12.18 11.17
CA VAL A 4 1.90 -12.22 10.39
C VAL A 4 1.52 -10.84 9.85
N ASN A 5 1.74 -9.77 10.62
CA ASN A 5 1.43 -8.40 10.19
C ASN A 5 2.35 -8.00 9.03
N LYS A 6 3.63 -8.38 9.09
CA LYS A 6 4.58 -8.16 7.98
C LYS A 6 4.14 -8.86 6.69
N VAL A 7 3.66 -10.10 6.81
CA VAL A 7 3.16 -10.86 5.64
C VAL A 7 1.91 -10.20 5.07
N LEU A 8 0.95 -9.82 5.91
CA LEU A 8 -0.29 -9.16 5.47
C LEU A 8 -0.02 -7.82 4.79
N VAL A 9 0.86 -6.97 5.37
CA VAL A 9 1.24 -5.69 4.75
C VAL A 9 1.96 -5.93 3.42
N ARG A 10 2.91 -6.88 3.35
CA ARG A 10 3.57 -7.21 2.07
C ARG A 10 2.61 -7.72 1.01
N ALA A 11 1.65 -8.55 1.39
CA ALA A 11 0.64 -9.06 0.46
C ALA A 11 -0.22 -7.91 -0.07
N PHE A 12 -0.68 -7.01 0.80
CA PHE A 12 -1.42 -5.81 0.41
C PHE A 12 -0.61 -4.92 -0.53
N VAL A 13 0.60 -4.53 -0.14
CA VAL A 13 1.52 -3.72 -0.98
C VAL A 13 1.73 -4.35 -2.34
N SER A 14 1.97 -5.66 -2.38
CA SER A 14 2.20 -6.38 -3.64
C SER A 14 0.99 -6.32 -4.57
N ILE A 15 -0.23 -6.40 -4.03
CA ILE A 15 -1.47 -6.31 -4.82
C ILE A 15 -1.65 -4.88 -5.32
N VAL A 16 -1.58 -3.89 -4.44
CA VAL A 16 -1.80 -2.48 -4.77
C VAL A 16 -0.83 -2.01 -5.85
N VAL A 17 0.47 -2.26 -5.67
CA VAL A 17 1.49 -1.83 -6.65
C VAL A 17 1.33 -2.54 -7.98
N SER A 18 0.84 -3.78 -7.99
CA SER A 18 0.59 -4.49 -9.26
C SER A 18 -0.60 -3.88 -9.99
N ILE A 19 -1.64 -3.46 -9.27
CA ILE A 19 -2.79 -2.74 -9.84
C ILE A 19 -2.37 -1.35 -10.34
N ASP A 20 -1.64 -0.59 -9.52
CA ASP A 20 -1.17 0.77 -9.83
C ASP A 20 -0.25 0.83 -11.07
N LEU A 21 0.51 -0.23 -11.32
CA LEU A 21 1.40 -0.35 -12.48
C LEU A 21 0.79 -1.16 -13.64
N SER A 22 -0.46 -1.59 -13.52
CA SER A 22 -1.16 -2.19 -14.65
C SER A 22 -1.56 -1.11 -15.64
N ASP A 23 -1.53 -1.44 -16.93
CA ASP A 23 -2.05 -0.53 -17.95
C ASP A 23 -3.58 -0.43 -17.84
N ASP A 24 -4.15 0.72 -18.20
CA ASP A 24 -5.61 0.95 -18.19
C ASP A 24 -6.38 -0.05 -19.09
N GLU A 25 -5.69 -0.69 -20.05
CA GLU A 25 -6.25 -1.76 -20.89
C GLU A 25 -6.42 -3.09 -20.12
N ASP A 26 -5.60 -3.33 -19.10
CA ASP A 26 -5.63 -4.53 -18.26
C ASP A 26 -6.55 -4.37 -17.06
N ILE A 27 -6.49 -3.22 -16.39
CA ILE A 27 -7.35 -2.88 -15.26
C ILE A 27 -7.89 -1.47 -15.45
N ASP A 28 -9.20 -1.38 -15.62
CA ASP A 28 -9.88 -0.09 -15.66
C ASP A 28 -9.67 0.69 -14.35
N PRO A 29 -9.29 1.98 -14.40
CA PRO A 29 -9.01 2.79 -13.20
C PRO A 29 -10.17 2.89 -12.20
N ASP A 30 -11.42 2.89 -12.67
CA ASP A 30 -12.59 2.92 -11.80
C ASP A 30 -12.70 1.59 -11.05
N ILE A 31 -12.45 0.48 -11.75
CA ILE A 31 -12.41 -0.87 -11.14
C ILE A 31 -11.25 -1.00 -10.16
N ALA A 32 -10.07 -0.47 -10.47
CA ALA A 32 -8.94 -0.43 -9.55
C ALA A 32 -9.33 0.32 -8.25
N THR A 33 -9.97 1.48 -8.38
CA THR A 33 -10.44 2.29 -7.24
C THR A 33 -11.48 1.52 -6.41
N ASP A 34 -12.46 0.89 -7.04
CA ASP A 34 -13.49 0.08 -6.37
C ASP A 34 -12.91 -1.10 -5.58
N ILE A 35 -11.80 -1.68 -6.05
CA ILE A 35 -11.09 -2.76 -5.36
C ILE A 35 -10.26 -2.22 -4.19
N LEU A 36 -9.56 -1.10 -4.39
CA LEU A 36 -8.57 -0.60 -3.44
C LEU A 36 -9.16 0.26 -2.32
N GLU A 37 -10.22 1.02 -2.59
CA GLU A 37 -10.82 1.94 -1.61
C GLU A 37 -11.37 1.21 -0.36
N PRO A 38 -12.08 0.07 -0.46
CA PRO A 38 -12.50 -0.69 0.71
C PRO A 38 -11.33 -1.21 1.55
N ALA A 39 -10.22 -1.58 0.90
CA ALA A 39 -9.03 -2.04 1.59
C ALA A 39 -8.29 -0.89 2.29
N ALA A 40 -8.19 0.26 1.62
CA ALA A 40 -7.64 1.50 2.17
C ALA A 40 -8.41 1.95 3.42
N ALA A 41 -9.75 1.80 3.42
CA ALA A 41 -10.61 2.17 4.54
C ALA A 41 -10.22 1.48 5.86
N PHE A 42 -9.82 0.20 5.84
CA PHE A 42 -9.41 -0.52 7.05
C PHE A 42 -8.18 0.10 7.72
N PHE A 43 -7.29 0.72 6.95
CA PHE A 43 -6.11 1.38 7.48
C PHE A 43 -6.44 2.73 8.13
N ARG A 44 -7.50 3.41 7.65
CA ARG A 44 -7.99 4.66 8.25
C ARG A 44 -8.64 4.44 9.62
N ASP A 45 -9.16 3.25 9.89
CA ASP A 45 -9.74 2.92 11.20
C ASP A 45 -8.68 2.61 12.28
N LEU A 46 -7.41 2.52 11.91
CA LEU A 46 -6.32 2.30 12.87
C LEU A 46 -6.09 3.52 13.76
N SER A 47 -5.65 3.26 14.99
CA SER A 47 -5.09 4.30 15.87
C SER A 47 -3.87 4.96 15.21
N GLN A 48 -3.48 6.15 15.66
CA GLN A 48 -2.27 6.80 15.14
C GLN A 48 -1.01 5.91 15.27
N GLU A 49 -0.90 5.13 16.35
CA GLU A 49 0.19 4.18 16.53
C GLU A 49 0.14 3.06 15.49
N GLY A 50 -1.03 2.47 15.25
CA GLY A 50 -1.22 1.46 14.21
C GLY A 50 -0.96 1.99 12.81
N ARG A 51 -1.36 3.23 12.51
CA ARG A 51 -1.06 3.89 11.23
C ARG A 51 0.45 4.08 11.02
N ARG A 52 1.18 4.46 12.07
CA ARG A 52 2.66 4.57 12.04
C ARG A 52 3.32 3.22 11.85
N GLU A 53 2.84 2.18 12.53
CA GLU A 53 3.36 0.82 12.39
C GLU A 53 3.19 0.31 10.95
N VAL A 54 1.97 0.39 10.40
CA VAL A 54 1.72 -0.02 9.01
C VAL A 54 2.54 0.80 8.02
N SER A 55 2.64 2.12 8.21
CA SER A 55 3.48 2.97 7.36
C SER A 55 4.94 2.51 7.37
N SER A 56 5.49 2.21 8.56
CA SER A 56 6.86 1.69 8.69
C SER A 56 7.02 0.35 7.96
N LEU A 57 6.01 -0.53 8.03
CA LEU A 57 6.05 -1.83 7.34
C LEU A 57 5.97 -1.67 5.82
N ILE A 58 5.19 -0.71 5.31
CA ILE A 58 5.14 -0.38 3.88
C ILE A 58 6.50 0.14 3.41
N LEU A 59 7.13 1.05 4.17
CA LEU A 59 8.45 1.58 3.83
C LEU A 59 9.55 0.51 3.87
N GLU A 60 9.48 -0.46 4.79
CA GLU A 60 10.36 -1.63 4.77
C GLU A 60 10.21 -2.44 3.47
N CYS A 61 9.01 -2.47 2.87
CA CYS A 61 8.80 -3.12 1.57
C CYS A 61 9.50 -2.34 0.44
N ALA A 62 9.50 -1.00 0.49
CA ALA A 62 10.19 -0.17 -0.49
C ALA A 62 11.71 -0.35 -0.43
N ASP A 63 12.28 -0.48 0.77
CA ASP A 63 13.71 -0.70 0.97
C ASP A 63 14.21 -2.02 0.38
N LEU A 64 13.33 -3.02 0.32
CA LEU A 64 13.62 -4.36 -0.21
C LEU A 64 13.26 -4.52 -1.69
N GLU A 65 12.61 -3.53 -2.30
CA GLU A 65 12.18 -3.59 -3.69
C GLU A 65 13.32 -3.20 -4.63
N GLU A 66 13.63 -4.09 -5.57
CA GLU A 66 14.71 -3.92 -6.55
C GLU A 66 14.23 -3.14 -7.77
N ASN A 67 12.95 -3.25 -8.13
CA ASN A 67 12.38 -2.53 -9.24
C ASN A 67 12.14 -1.04 -8.85
N PRO A 68 12.78 -0.08 -9.52
CA PRO A 68 12.72 1.33 -9.12
C PRO A 68 11.34 1.96 -9.29
N GLU A 69 10.53 1.46 -10.23
CA GLU A 69 9.17 1.92 -10.48
C GLU A 69 8.22 1.43 -9.40
N ARG A 70 8.26 0.11 -9.10
CA ARG A 70 7.54 -0.48 -7.97
C ARG A 70 7.92 0.20 -6.65
N ARG A 71 9.21 0.43 -6.41
CA ARG A 71 9.68 1.12 -5.21
C ARG A 71 9.07 2.52 -5.09
N ARG A 72 8.95 3.26 -6.19
CA ARG A 72 8.33 4.60 -6.18
C ARG A 72 6.84 4.53 -5.84
N ALA A 73 6.10 3.57 -6.41
CA ALA A 73 4.70 3.33 -6.06
C ALA A 73 4.55 2.99 -4.56
N ILE A 74 5.40 2.11 -4.01
CA ILE A 74 5.37 1.74 -2.59
C ILE A 74 5.62 2.96 -1.68
N LEU A 75 6.56 3.84 -2.05
CA LEU A 75 6.90 5.03 -1.26
C LEU A 75 5.74 6.03 -1.19
N GLY A 76 4.93 6.14 -2.25
CA GLY A 76 3.74 7.00 -2.28
C GLY A 76 2.51 6.38 -1.60
N LEU A 77 2.53 5.07 -1.36
CA LEU A 77 1.35 4.34 -0.89
C LEU A 77 0.82 4.85 0.46
N PRO A 78 1.63 5.11 1.51
CA PRO A 78 1.10 5.58 2.79
C PRO A 78 0.28 6.87 2.69
N GLU A 79 0.67 7.79 1.81
CA GLU A 79 -0.09 9.01 1.53
C GLU A 79 -1.38 8.68 0.78
N ALA A 80 -1.29 7.87 -0.28
CA ALA A 80 -2.43 7.50 -1.12
C ALA A 80 -3.57 6.82 -0.35
N ILE A 81 -3.27 6.04 0.70
CA ILE A 81 -4.29 5.38 1.54
C ILE A 81 -4.65 6.16 2.81
N GLY A 82 -4.14 7.40 2.96
CA GLY A 82 -4.48 8.28 4.08
C GLY A 82 -3.91 7.86 5.43
N LEU A 83 -2.74 7.22 5.44
CA LEU A 83 -2.01 6.89 6.69
C LEU A 83 -1.21 8.06 7.25
N LEU A 84 -0.80 8.99 6.40
CA LEU A 84 -0.13 10.22 6.80
C LEU A 84 -1.20 11.30 7.08
N ASP A 85 -1.10 11.99 8.21
CA ASP A 85 -1.95 13.14 8.48
C ASP A 85 -1.65 14.23 7.43
N GLU A 86 -2.69 14.79 6.80
CA GLU A 86 -2.57 16.09 6.13
C GLU A 86 -2.21 17.10 7.22
N GLY A 87 -0.95 17.54 7.22
CA GLY A 87 -0.42 18.47 8.23
C GLY A 87 -1.21 19.78 8.34
#